data_AF-A0A653NBD7-F1
#
_entry.id   AF-A0A653NBD7-F1
#
_cell.length_a   1.000
_cell.length_b   1.000
_cell.length_c   1.000
_cell.angle_alpha   90.00
_cell.angle_beta   90.00
_cell.angle_gamma   90.00
#
_symmetry.space_group_name_H-M   'P 1'
#
loop_
_entity.id
_entity.type
_entity.pdbx_description
1 polymer ?
#
loop_
_entity_poly.entity_id
_entity_poly.type
_entity_poly.pdbx_seq_one_letter_code
_entity_poly.pdbx_strand_id
1 'polypeptide(L)'
;MLNRLGTLTYRGEGNHDSALVRDHLGAFFRDLRASLGGDPFPYAWVPEWHKTGHGLHAHFAVGRFIKRHMIEAAWPHGFISIKLLGNLPVGSTKLSEARIAGGYLAKYVAKSFADPVGRELGSHRYDVAEGFQPERVRFTGPSRDAVLEQASAHLGSAPGVVWDSAALEQWQGPPTVWAQWGR
;
A
#
# COMPACT_ATOMS: atom_id res chain seq x y z
N MET A 1 3.86 -6.25 -11.29
CA MET A 1 3.76 -7.05 -10.06
C MET A 1 4.68 -6.45 -9.02
N LEU A 2 4.15 -6.00 -7.88
CA LEU A 2 4.92 -5.32 -6.82
C LEU A 2 5.62 -6.35 -5.93
N ASN A 3 6.95 -6.28 -5.80
CA ASN A 3 7.69 -7.22 -4.94
C ASN A 3 8.98 -6.66 -4.32
N ARG A 4 9.27 -5.37 -4.52
CA ARG A 4 10.38 -4.69 -3.85
C ARG A 4 9.81 -3.64 -2.94
N LEU A 5 10.10 -3.77 -1.66
CA LEU A 5 9.56 -2.93 -0.60
C LEU A 5 10.62 -1.92 -0.19
N GLY A 6 10.25 -0.66 -0.15
CA GLY A 6 11.14 0.39 0.29
C GLY A 6 10.51 1.33 1.32
N THR A 7 11.39 2.09 1.95
CA THR A 7 11.05 3.15 2.90
C THR A 7 11.84 4.39 2.55
N LEU A 8 11.16 5.52 2.52
CA LEU A 8 11.74 6.86 2.37
C LEU A 8 11.61 7.57 3.71
N THR A 9 12.74 8.06 4.21
CA THR A 9 12.83 8.73 5.51
C THR A 9 13.52 10.07 5.30
N TYR A 10 12.96 11.12 5.89
CA TYR A 10 13.59 12.44 5.92
C TYR A 10 14.83 12.42 6.83
N ARG A 11 15.79 13.31 6.56
CA ARG A 11 16.94 13.57 7.44
C ARG A 11 16.54 14.57 8.54
N GLY A 12 17.31 14.62 9.63
CA GLY A 12 17.13 15.62 10.69
C GLY A 12 15.90 15.35 11.54
N GLU A 13 15.10 16.39 11.80
CA GLU A 13 13.87 16.32 12.59
C GLU A 13 12.68 15.70 11.83
N GLY A 14 12.87 15.43 10.54
CA GLY A 14 11.87 14.85 9.66
C GLY A 14 10.90 15.87 9.06
N ASN A 15 9.70 15.42 8.68
CA ASN A 15 8.68 16.27 8.08
C ASN A 15 7.30 15.94 8.66
N HIS A 16 6.57 16.95 9.10
CA HIS A 16 5.24 16.84 9.72
C HIS A 16 4.14 17.49 8.86
N ASP A 17 4.50 18.05 7.71
CA ASP A 17 3.59 18.60 6.73
C ASP A 17 3.15 17.50 5.75
N SER A 18 1.90 17.08 5.86
CA SER A 18 1.33 16.01 5.02
C SER A 18 1.22 16.40 3.54
N ALA A 19 0.98 17.68 3.23
CA ALA A 19 0.89 18.15 1.86
C ALA A 19 2.29 18.18 1.21
N LEU A 20 3.28 18.71 1.93
CA LEU A 20 4.65 18.75 1.44
C LEU A 20 5.24 17.34 1.20
N VAL A 21 4.91 16.38 2.07
CA VAL A 21 5.31 14.97 1.87
C VAL A 21 4.75 14.40 0.57
N ARG A 22 3.49 14.71 0.23
CA ARG A 22 2.88 14.27 -1.04
C ARG A 22 3.57 14.87 -2.24
N ASP A 23 3.90 16.16 -2.18
CA ASP A 23 4.61 16.83 -3.27
C ASP A 23 6.01 16.23 -3.49
N HIS A 24 6.75 16.00 -2.40
CA HIS A 24 8.06 15.35 -2.46
C HIS A 24 7.98 13.92 -3.00
N LEU A 25 6.94 13.16 -2.62
CA LEU A 25 6.74 11.80 -3.13
C LEU A 25 6.32 11.80 -4.61
N GLY A 26 5.50 12.77 -5.01
CA GLY A 26 5.16 12.99 -6.41
C GLY A 26 6.38 13.36 -7.26
N ALA A 27 7.29 14.18 -6.73
CA ALA A 27 8.58 14.46 -7.37
C ALA A 27 9.46 13.20 -7.45
N PHE A 28 9.62 12.49 -6.33
CA PHE A 28 10.39 11.25 -6.26
C PHE A 28 9.99 10.23 -7.35
N PHE A 29 8.69 9.91 -7.49
CA PHE A 29 8.26 8.93 -8.50
C PHE A 29 8.38 9.46 -9.94
N ARG A 30 8.23 10.76 -10.17
CA ARG A 30 8.46 11.37 -11.50
C ARG A 30 9.94 11.34 -11.88
N ASP A 31 10.83 11.69 -10.97
CA ASP A 31 12.28 11.69 -11.20
C ASP A 31 12.82 10.27 -11.37
N LEU A 32 12.27 9.32 -10.59
CA LEU A 32 12.57 7.91 -10.74
C LEU A 32 12.10 7.37 -12.09
N ARG A 33 10.91 7.76 -12.56
CA ARG A 33 10.41 7.41 -13.90
C ARG A 33 11.31 7.97 -14.99
N ALA A 34 11.70 9.24 -14.90
CA ALA A 34 12.60 9.87 -15.87
C ALA A 34 13.95 9.15 -15.93
N SER A 35 14.53 8.82 -14.77
CA SER A 35 15.79 8.07 -14.66
C SER A 35 15.73 6.64 -15.21
N LEU A 36 14.52 6.08 -15.34
CA LEU A 36 14.26 4.75 -15.89
C LEU A 36 13.90 4.76 -17.38
N GLY A 37 13.98 5.92 -18.05
CA GLY A 37 13.69 6.05 -19.48
C GLY A 37 12.29 6.59 -19.80
N GLY A 38 11.52 7.03 -18.80
CA GLY A 38 10.24 7.72 -18.99
C GLY A 38 9.01 6.81 -19.03
N ASP A 39 9.17 5.52 -19.31
CA ASP A 39 8.05 4.58 -19.36
C ASP A 39 7.33 4.44 -18.00
N PRO A 40 5.99 4.39 -17.97
CA PRO A 40 5.23 4.10 -16.76
C PRO A 40 5.65 2.76 -16.14
N PHE A 41 5.72 2.72 -14.81
CA PHE A 41 5.99 1.49 -14.07
C PHE A 41 5.09 1.38 -12.82
N PRO A 42 4.73 0.16 -12.41
CA PRO A 42 3.86 -0.03 -11.25
C PRO A 42 4.58 0.33 -9.95
N TYR A 43 3.96 1.22 -9.18
CA TYR A 43 4.29 1.47 -7.79
C TYR A 43 3.03 1.71 -6.96
N ALA A 44 3.16 1.53 -5.65
CA ALA A 44 2.19 1.96 -4.65
C ALA A 44 2.94 2.49 -3.43
N TRP A 45 2.41 3.49 -2.74
CA TRP A 45 3.01 4.01 -1.51
C TRP A 45 1.98 4.46 -0.48
N VAL A 46 2.40 4.48 0.78
CA VAL A 46 1.58 4.80 1.97
C VAL A 46 2.40 5.69 2.92
N PRO A 47 1.85 6.82 3.39
CA PRO A 47 2.48 7.61 4.45
C PRO A 47 2.28 6.95 5.82
N GLU A 48 3.30 7.00 6.68
CA GLU A 48 3.25 6.54 8.07
C GLU A 48 3.84 7.60 9.01
N TRP A 49 3.14 7.91 10.10
CA TRP A 49 3.71 8.66 11.21
C TRP A 49 4.66 7.81 12.04
N HIS A 50 5.90 8.26 12.20
CA HIS A 50 6.87 7.56 13.04
C HIS A 50 6.53 7.71 14.52
N LYS A 51 6.56 6.59 15.26
CA LYS A 51 6.19 6.52 16.68
C LYS A 51 7.00 7.41 17.63
N THR A 52 8.19 7.87 17.21
CA THR A 52 9.09 8.69 18.05
C THR A 52 8.93 10.18 17.83
N GLY A 53 7.95 10.63 17.04
CA GLY A 53 7.77 12.05 16.74
C GLY A 53 8.68 12.58 15.62
N HIS A 54 9.50 11.74 14.98
CA HIS A 54 10.34 12.10 13.81
C HIS A 54 9.53 12.47 12.54
N GLY A 55 8.20 12.51 12.61
CA GLY A 55 7.36 12.88 11.47
C GLY A 55 7.05 11.73 10.51
N LEU A 56 6.67 12.09 9.29
CA LEU A 56 6.15 11.21 8.25
C LEU A 56 7.25 10.49 7.49
N HIS A 57 7.11 9.17 7.35
CA HIS A 57 7.88 8.32 6.45
C HIS A 57 6.94 7.82 5.34
N ALA A 58 7.52 7.35 4.23
CA ALA A 58 6.74 6.71 3.19
C ALA A 58 7.20 5.27 2.97
N HIS A 59 6.25 4.34 3.05
CA HIS A 59 6.46 2.95 2.65
C HIS A 59 5.97 2.78 1.22
N PHE A 60 6.79 2.19 0.37
CA PHE A 60 6.44 1.97 -1.02
C PHE A 60 6.75 0.56 -1.49
N ALA A 61 6.09 0.16 -2.58
CA ALA A 61 6.43 -1.04 -3.32
C ALA A 61 6.59 -0.69 -4.80
N VAL A 62 7.60 -1.27 -5.46
CA VAL A 62 7.81 -1.18 -6.93
C VAL A 62 7.84 -2.55 -7.56
N GLY A 63 7.45 -2.61 -8.84
CA GLY A 63 7.34 -3.87 -9.57
C GLY A 63 8.51 -4.26 -10.45
N ARG A 64 9.65 -3.58 -10.33
CA ARG A 64 10.87 -3.86 -11.10
C ARG A 64 12.12 -3.59 -10.27
N PHE A 65 13.23 -4.18 -10.65
CA PHE A 65 14.52 -3.81 -10.10
C PHE A 65 14.88 -2.39 -10.51
N ILE A 66 15.31 -1.59 -9.54
CA ILE A 66 15.80 -0.24 -9.71
C ILE A 66 17.12 -0.17 -8.94
N LYS A 67 18.18 0.32 -9.59
CA LYS A 67 19.49 0.43 -8.95
C LYS A 67 19.38 1.40 -7.78
N ARG A 68 19.96 1.02 -6.64
CA ARG A 68 19.87 1.80 -5.39
C ARG A 68 20.24 3.28 -5.57
N HIS A 69 21.32 3.57 -6.30
CA HIS A 69 21.75 4.95 -6.54
C HIS A 69 20.71 5.80 -7.29
N MET A 70 19.86 5.20 -8.13
CA MET A 70 18.78 5.94 -8.81
C MET A 70 17.67 6.33 -7.83
N ILE A 71 17.40 5.46 -6.85
CA ILE A 71 16.42 5.73 -5.80
C ILE A 71 16.96 6.80 -4.85
N GLU A 72 18.24 6.74 -4.51
CA GLU A 72 18.92 7.75 -3.69
C GLU A 72 18.93 9.11 -4.40
N ALA A 73 19.24 9.14 -5.71
CA ALA A 73 19.21 10.37 -6.51
C ALA A 73 17.80 10.99 -6.59
N ALA A 74 16.76 10.16 -6.68
CA ALA A 74 15.36 10.64 -6.70
C ALA A 74 14.85 11.09 -5.31
N TRP A 75 15.52 10.72 -4.21
CA TRP A 75 15.13 11.10 -2.85
C TRP A 75 16.19 11.97 -2.15
N PRO A 76 16.29 13.27 -2.49
CA PRO A 76 17.30 14.16 -1.90
C PRO A 76 17.05 14.47 -0.42
N HIS A 77 15.86 14.14 0.10
CA HIS A 77 15.42 14.57 1.43
C HIS A 77 15.93 13.72 2.60
N GLY A 78 16.58 12.58 2.34
CA GLY A 78 17.14 11.79 3.43
C GLY A 78 17.65 10.42 3.03
N PHE A 79 17.08 9.40 3.68
CA PHE A 79 17.56 8.02 3.61
C PHE A 79 16.54 7.12 2.92
N ILE A 80 17.07 6.09 2.28
CA ILE A 80 16.29 5.05 1.64
C ILE A 80 16.65 3.69 2.23
N SER A 81 15.65 2.83 2.34
CA SER A 81 15.81 1.39 2.49
C SER A 81 15.04 0.72 1.37
N ILE A 82 15.62 -0.30 0.74
CA ILE A 82 14.90 -1.12 -0.24
C ILE A 82 15.34 -2.57 -0.13
N LYS A 83 14.37 -3.47 -0.20
CA LYS A 83 14.59 -4.90 -0.20
C LYS A 83 13.69 -5.60 -1.22
N LEU A 84 14.19 -6.70 -1.76
CA LEU A 84 13.33 -7.67 -2.43
C LEU A 84 12.52 -8.40 -1.36
N LEU A 85 11.25 -8.70 -1.65
CA LEU A 85 10.46 -9.57 -0.80
C LEU A 85 11.14 -10.94 -0.70
N GLY A 86 11.27 -11.45 0.53
CA GLY A 86 11.91 -12.73 0.81
C GLY A 86 11.05 -13.59 1.74
N ASN A 87 11.57 -14.77 2.12
CA ASN A 87 10.88 -15.77 2.94
C ASN A 87 9.51 -16.19 2.37
N LEU A 88 9.48 -16.39 1.04
CA LEU A 88 8.29 -16.83 0.34
C LEU A 88 8.16 -18.37 0.40
N PRO A 89 6.95 -18.93 0.59
CA PRO A 89 6.73 -20.36 0.48
C PRO A 89 7.20 -20.91 -0.87
N VAL A 90 7.71 -22.15 -0.89
CA VAL A 90 8.06 -22.86 -2.13
C VAL A 90 6.82 -22.95 -3.02
N GLY A 91 6.99 -22.64 -4.31
CA GLY A 91 5.88 -22.58 -5.26
C GLY A 91 5.12 -21.24 -5.29
N SER A 92 5.63 -20.21 -4.61
CA SER A 92 5.05 -18.86 -4.71
C SER A 92 5.01 -18.36 -6.14
N THR A 93 3.89 -17.72 -6.49
CA THR A 93 3.61 -17.21 -7.84
C THR A 93 3.69 -15.69 -7.86
N LYS A 94 3.66 -15.11 -9.06
CA LYS A 94 3.66 -13.65 -9.24
C LYS A 94 2.49 -12.95 -8.53
N LEU A 95 1.27 -13.41 -8.81
CA LEU A 95 0.41 -13.96 -7.77
C LEU A 95 0.58 -13.52 -6.30
N SER A 96 1.12 -14.47 -5.53
CA SER A 96 1.28 -14.41 -4.09
C SER A 96 2.25 -13.32 -3.65
N GLU A 97 3.36 -13.05 -4.36
CA GLU A 97 4.27 -11.98 -3.91
C GLU A 97 3.59 -10.61 -3.97
N ALA A 98 2.76 -10.35 -5.00
CA ALA A 98 2.00 -9.11 -5.08
C ALA A 98 0.97 -8.98 -3.94
N ARG A 99 0.31 -10.08 -3.56
CA ARG A 99 -0.60 -10.10 -2.42
C ARG A 99 0.12 -9.83 -1.10
N ILE A 100 1.33 -10.39 -0.92
CA ILE A 100 2.16 -10.13 0.26
C ILE A 100 2.63 -8.67 0.29
N ALA A 101 3.06 -8.11 -0.85
CA ALA A 101 3.42 -6.70 -0.94
C ALA A 101 2.21 -5.78 -0.63
N GLY A 102 1.03 -6.12 -1.14
CA GLY A 102 -0.23 -5.44 -0.81
C GLY A 102 -0.54 -5.49 0.69
N GLY A 103 -0.43 -6.67 1.32
CA GLY A 103 -0.61 -6.84 2.76
C GLY A 103 0.39 -6.03 3.59
N TYR A 104 1.65 -5.96 3.15
CA TYR A 104 2.67 -5.13 3.78
C TYR A 104 2.29 -3.65 3.76
N LEU A 105 1.83 -3.11 2.63
CA LEU A 105 1.38 -1.72 2.54
C LEU A 105 0.09 -1.49 3.32
N ALA A 106 -0.86 -2.43 3.28
CA ALA A 106 -2.12 -2.36 4.01
C ALA A 106 -1.93 -2.25 5.53
N LYS A 107 -0.87 -2.86 6.08
CA LYS A 107 -0.46 -2.66 7.49
C LYS A 107 -0.26 -1.18 7.82
N TYR A 108 0.39 -0.42 6.94
CA TYR A 108 0.63 1.01 7.16
C TYR A 108 -0.63 1.83 6.93
N VAL A 109 -1.48 1.43 5.98
CA VAL A 109 -2.82 2.01 5.83
C VAL A 109 -3.66 1.80 7.09
N ALA A 110 -3.57 0.65 7.75
CA ALA A 110 -4.28 0.37 9.00
C ALA A 110 -3.79 1.27 10.15
N LYS A 111 -2.47 1.41 10.33
CA LYS A 111 -1.89 2.35 11.32
C LYS A 111 -2.40 3.77 11.12
N SER A 112 -2.57 4.14 9.85
CA SER A 112 -3.09 5.41 9.40
C SER A 112 -4.48 5.78 9.99
N PHE A 113 -5.26 4.80 10.44
CA PHE A 113 -6.55 5.01 11.11
C PHE A 113 -6.44 5.19 12.63
N ALA A 114 -5.33 4.78 13.24
CA ALA A 114 -5.06 4.91 14.66
C ALA A 114 -4.28 6.20 15.00
N ASP A 115 -3.89 6.98 13.99
CA ASP A 115 -3.13 8.21 14.19
C ASP A 115 -4.01 9.29 14.86
N PRO A 116 -3.53 9.94 15.93
CA PRO A 116 -4.28 10.99 16.63
C PRO A 116 -4.29 12.32 15.87
N VAL A 117 -3.46 12.47 14.82
CA VAL A 117 -3.37 13.67 14.01
C VAL A 117 -4.54 13.70 13.04
N GLY A 118 -5.40 14.72 13.17
CA GLY A 118 -6.53 14.95 12.26
C GLY A 118 -6.07 15.01 10.81
N ARG A 119 -6.72 14.24 9.94
CA ARG A 119 -6.43 14.24 8.50
C ARG A 119 -7.23 15.31 7.79
N GLU A 120 -6.61 15.90 6.77
CA GLU A 120 -7.34 16.69 5.79
C GLU A 120 -8.40 15.82 5.09
N LEU A 121 -9.63 16.32 5.09
CA LEU A 121 -10.75 15.67 4.44
C LEU A 121 -10.46 15.48 2.94
N GLY A 122 -10.68 14.26 2.44
CA GLY A 122 -10.46 13.93 1.01
C GLY A 122 -9.06 13.45 0.65
N SER A 123 -8.08 13.51 1.57
CA SER A 123 -6.74 12.95 1.31
C SER A 123 -6.76 11.42 1.19
N HIS A 124 -6.12 10.89 0.14
CA HIS A 124 -5.96 9.45 -0.05
C HIS A 124 -5.14 8.81 1.07
N ARG A 125 -5.34 7.52 1.38
CA ARG A 125 -4.50 6.82 2.39
C ARG A 125 -3.28 6.13 1.78
N TYR A 126 -3.29 5.98 0.47
CA TYR A 126 -2.22 5.43 -0.34
C TYR A 126 -2.37 6.01 -1.74
N ASP A 127 -1.29 6.02 -2.51
CA ASP A 127 -1.34 6.37 -3.92
C ASP A 127 -0.63 5.30 -4.75
N VAL A 128 -0.97 5.27 -6.03
CA VAL A 128 -0.48 4.30 -7.01
C VAL A 128 0.02 5.03 -8.24
N ALA A 129 0.80 4.31 -9.05
CA ALA A 129 1.18 4.81 -10.37
C ALA A 129 -0.06 5.12 -11.23
N GLU A 130 0.02 6.21 -11.99
CA GLU A 130 -0.99 6.55 -12.98
C GLU A 130 -1.16 5.43 -14.00
N GLY A 131 -2.41 5.02 -14.26
CA GLY A 131 -2.72 3.88 -15.12
C GLY A 131 -2.59 2.51 -14.44
N PHE A 132 -2.24 2.46 -13.15
CA PHE A 132 -2.15 1.23 -12.35
C PHE A 132 -3.18 1.18 -11.21
N GLN A 133 -4.26 1.95 -11.32
CA GLN A 133 -5.36 1.89 -10.36
C GLN A 133 -6.01 0.51 -10.36
N PRO A 134 -6.30 -0.09 -9.18
CA PRO A 134 -7.03 -1.33 -9.13
C PRO A 134 -8.44 -1.15 -9.69
N GLU A 135 -8.90 -2.11 -10.47
CA GLU A 135 -10.27 -2.13 -10.98
C GLU A 135 -11.28 -2.31 -9.84
N ARG A 136 -12.36 -1.52 -9.87
CA ARG A 136 -13.47 -1.65 -8.92
C ARG A 136 -14.48 -2.64 -9.47
N VAL A 137 -14.38 -3.90 -9.03
CA VAL A 137 -15.36 -4.94 -9.36
C VAL A 137 -16.51 -4.92 -8.35
N ARG A 138 -17.75 -4.98 -8.83
CA ARG A 138 -18.96 -5.04 -7.98
C ARG A 138 -19.63 -6.39 -8.13
N PHE A 139 -19.95 -6.99 -6.99
CA PHE A 139 -20.76 -8.21 -6.89
C PHE A 139 -22.05 -7.90 -6.15
N THR A 140 -23.11 -8.61 -6.46
CA THR A 140 -24.41 -8.47 -5.79
C THR A 140 -25.04 -9.85 -5.67
N GLY A 141 -25.69 -10.13 -4.55
CA GLY A 141 -26.28 -11.42 -4.27
C GLY A 141 -27.28 -11.35 -3.12
N PRO A 142 -28.08 -12.40 -2.93
CA PRO A 142 -29.15 -12.43 -1.92
C PRO A 142 -28.61 -12.55 -0.48
N SER A 143 -27.33 -12.87 -0.32
CA SER A 143 -26.68 -13.03 0.98
C SER A 143 -25.20 -12.64 0.91
N ARG A 144 -24.60 -12.41 2.09
CA ARG A 144 -23.16 -12.23 2.26
C ARG A 144 -22.37 -13.38 1.63
N ASP A 145 -22.75 -14.61 1.94
CA ASP A 145 -22.01 -15.80 1.51
C ASP A 145 -22.03 -15.95 -0.01
N ALA A 146 -23.17 -15.65 -0.65
CA ALA A 146 -23.27 -15.63 -2.12
C ALA A 146 -22.37 -14.57 -2.77
N VAL A 147 -22.20 -13.42 -2.13
CA VAL A 147 -21.28 -12.36 -2.61
C VAL A 147 -19.82 -12.77 -2.40
N LEU A 148 -19.47 -13.38 -1.27
CA LEU A 148 -18.12 -13.88 -1.01
C LEU A 148 -17.73 -15.03 -1.94
N GLU A 149 -18.68 -15.89 -2.30
CA GLU A 149 -18.48 -16.96 -3.28
C GLU A 149 -18.20 -16.40 -4.67
N GLN A 150 -18.97 -15.42 -5.13
CA GLN A 150 -18.72 -14.71 -6.40
C GLN A 150 -17.32 -14.05 -6.42
N ALA A 151 -16.96 -13.35 -5.34
CA ALA A 151 -15.64 -12.74 -5.22
C ALA A 151 -14.51 -13.78 -5.20
N SER A 152 -14.73 -14.92 -4.55
CA SER A 152 -13.76 -16.03 -4.48
C SER A 152 -13.57 -16.71 -5.83
N ALA A 153 -14.64 -16.92 -6.59
CA ALA A 153 -14.57 -17.42 -7.95
C ALA A 153 -13.79 -16.44 -8.85
N HIS A 154 -14.05 -15.14 -8.76
CA HIS A 154 -13.33 -14.12 -9.50
C HIS A 154 -11.83 -14.06 -9.15
N LEU A 155 -11.49 -14.22 -7.86
CA LEU A 155 -10.11 -14.17 -7.38
C LEU A 155 -9.37 -15.51 -7.42
N GLY A 156 -10.06 -16.58 -7.83
CA GLY A 156 -9.52 -17.93 -7.97
C GLY A 156 -9.10 -18.59 -6.64
N SER A 157 -9.62 -18.14 -5.50
CA SER A 157 -9.33 -18.73 -4.20
C SER A 157 -10.42 -18.42 -3.18
N ALA A 158 -10.50 -19.19 -2.09
CA ALA A 158 -11.24 -18.80 -0.90
C ALA A 158 -10.54 -17.63 -0.17
N PRO A 159 -11.27 -16.84 0.65
CA PRO A 159 -10.64 -15.83 1.50
C PRO A 159 -9.82 -16.52 2.60
N GLY A 160 -8.61 -16.02 2.84
CA GLY A 160 -7.77 -16.48 3.95
C GLY A 160 -8.08 -15.77 5.27
N VAL A 161 -8.72 -14.59 5.20
CA VAL A 161 -9.20 -13.83 6.36
C VAL A 161 -10.58 -13.27 6.02
N VAL A 162 -11.52 -13.38 6.95
CA VAL A 162 -12.82 -12.72 6.90
C VAL A 162 -13.08 -12.08 8.26
N TRP A 163 -13.49 -10.82 8.24
CA TRP A 163 -13.99 -10.08 9.39
C TRP A 163 -15.41 -9.63 9.09
N ASP A 164 -16.29 -9.76 10.08
CA ASP A 164 -17.68 -9.36 10.01
C ASP A 164 -17.98 -8.40 11.16
N SER A 165 -18.68 -7.31 10.86
CA SER A 165 -19.19 -6.36 11.85
C SER A 165 -20.01 -7.02 12.96
N ALA A 166 -20.70 -8.14 12.68
CA ALA A 166 -21.48 -8.88 13.66
C ALA A 166 -20.63 -9.50 14.78
N ALA A 167 -19.31 -9.62 14.58
CA ALA A 167 -18.38 -10.05 15.62
C ALA A 167 -18.09 -8.96 16.67
N LEU A 168 -18.54 -7.72 16.46
CA LEU A 168 -18.43 -6.62 17.41
C LEU A 168 -19.81 -6.28 17.96
N GLU A 169 -20.04 -6.59 19.25
CA GLU A 169 -21.32 -6.32 19.94
C GLU A 169 -21.75 -4.84 19.85
N GLN A 170 -20.78 -3.93 19.82
CA GLN A 170 -20.96 -2.49 19.83
C GLN A 170 -20.92 -1.82 18.44
N TRP A 171 -21.04 -2.58 17.34
CA TRP A 171 -21.02 -2.00 16.00
C TRP A 171 -22.27 -1.14 15.74
N GLN A 172 -22.05 0.16 15.45
CA GLN A 172 -23.14 1.12 15.19
C GLN A 172 -23.33 1.45 13.69
N GLY A 173 -22.52 0.85 12.81
CA GLY A 173 -22.59 1.07 11.37
C GLY A 173 -23.52 0.10 10.65
N PRO A 174 -23.68 0.23 9.31
CA PRO A 174 -24.34 -0.79 8.51
C PRO A 174 -23.58 -2.13 8.56
N PRO A 175 -24.26 -3.28 8.39
CA PRO A 175 -23.59 -4.58 8.30
C PRO A 175 -22.47 -4.56 7.25
N THR A 176 -21.26 -4.89 7.67
CA THR A 176 -20.05 -4.74 6.87
C THR A 176 -19.17 -5.97 7.01
N VAL A 177 -18.62 -6.42 5.89
CA VAL A 177 -17.69 -7.53 5.82
C VAL A 177 -16.42 -7.06 5.13
N TRP A 178 -15.28 -7.42 5.71
CA TRP A 178 -13.98 -7.28 5.09
C TRP A 178 -13.38 -8.67 4.90
N ALA A 179 -12.89 -8.94 3.70
CA ALA A 179 -12.27 -10.22 3.38
C ALA A 179 -10.97 -10.01 2.60
N GLN A 180 -10.01 -10.90 2.82
CA GLN A 180 -8.72 -10.90 2.15
C GLN A 180 -8.44 -12.27 1.53
N TRP A 181 -8.02 -12.26 0.26
CA TRP A 181 -7.67 -13.45 -0.50
C TRP A 181 -6.16 -13.61 -0.66
N GLY A 182 -5.70 -14.85 -0.49
CA GLY A 182 -4.30 -15.26 -0.59
C GLY A 182 -3.43 -14.82 0.60
N ARG A 183 -2.62 -15.76 1.06
CA ARG A 183 -1.43 -15.55 1.88
C ARG A 183 -0.28 -16.32 1.25
#